data_AF-A0A2V2C4W6-F1
#
_entry.id   AF-A0A2V2C4W6-F1
#
_cell.length_a   1.000
_cell.length_b   1.000
_cell.length_c   1.000
_cell.angle_alpha   90.00
_cell.angle_beta   90.00
_cell.angle_gamma   90.00
#
_symmetry.space_group_name_H-M   'P 1'
#
loop_
_entity.id
_entity.type
_entity.pdbx_description
1 polymer ?
#
loop_
_entity_poly.entity_id
_entity_poly.type
_entity_poly.pdbx_seq_one_letter_code
_entity_poly.pdbx_strand_id
1 'polypeptide(L)'
;WEYSGLIDAGMTDDQLAMIPIYCGVDGEENAALCSGTENCWAINSKASEEDIQASMDFLVWLVTDPDASAVYVEQLGAVPFKNCPASPNKFIVDGNNLLSEGKYAVTWAFNYTPNVDSWRATVVTALAAYSADQSDANWQQVVSAFVDGWAIEYDVVNG
;
A
#
# COMPACT_ATOMS: atom_id res chain seq x y z
N TRP A 1 -3.65 4.10 12.92
CA TRP A 1 -2.47 3.86 12.05
C TRP A 1 -1.25 3.67 12.94
N GLU A 2 -0.20 2.93 12.53
CA GLU A 2 0.90 2.53 13.44
C GLU A 2 1.56 3.73 14.15
N TYR A 3 1.75 4.84 13.43
CA TYR A 3 2.27 6.10 14.00
C TYR A 3 1.54 6.53 15.28
N SER A 4 0.21 6.58 15.27
CA SER A 4 -0.59 6.95 16.45
C SER A 4 -0.33 6.01 17.63
N GLY A 5 -0.23 4.71 17.37
CA GLY A 5 0.08 3.72 18.40
C GLY A 5 1.47 3.88 19.02
N LEU A 6 2.46 4.31 18.21
CA LEU A 6 3.82 4.59 18.68
C LEU A 6 3.87 5.87 19.55
N ILE A 7 3.12 6.91 19.17
CA ILE A 7 2.98 8.12 19.99
C ILE A 7 2.27 7.79 21.32
N ASP A 8 1.20 6.99 21.29
CA ASP A 8 0.50 6.52 22.50
C ASP A 8 1.41 5.68 23.40
N ALA A 9 2.38 4.97 22.82
CA ALA A 9 3.42 4.23 23.55
C ALA A 9 4.53 5.16 24.13
N GLY A 10 4.45 6.47 23.92
CA GLY A 10 5.35 7.48 24.47
C GLY A 10 6.59 7.76 23.60
N MET A 11 6.61 7.29 22.35
CA MET A 11 7.66 7.69 21.42
C MET A 11 7.47 9.12 20.93
N THR A 12 8.57 9.80 20.65
CA THR A 12 8.57 11.16 20.09
C THR A 12 8.98 11.14 18.62
N ASP A 13 8.61 12.18 17.88
CA ASP A 13 8.91 12.31 16.45
C ASP A 13 10.40 12.12 16.11
N ASP A 14 11.31 12.59 16.97
CA ASP A 14 12.76 12.45 16.78
C ASP A 14 13.29 11.02 17.02
N GLN A 15 12.47 10.14 17.60
CA GLN A 15 12.77 8.72 17.80
C GLN A 15 12.22 7.85 16.67
N LEU A 16 11.42 8.41 15.76
CA LEU A 16 10.66 7.67 14.76
C LEU A 16 11.14 8.02 13.35
N ALA A 17 11.39 6.99 12.54
CA ALA A 17 11.67 7.15 11.12
C ALA A 17 11.16 5.94 10.34
N MET A 18 10.49 6.19 9.21
CA MET A 18 10.21 5.19 8.19
C MET A 18 11.29 5.27 7.11
N ILE A 19 11.87 4.15 6.74
CA ILE A 19 12.98 4.09 5.77
C ILE A 19 12.55 3.39 4.47
N PRO A 20 13.14 3.74 3.31
CA PRO A 20 12.96 2.97 2.08
C PRO A 20 13.37 1.51 2.24
N ILE A 21 12.89 0.66 1.34
CA ILE A 21 13.30 -0.75 1.28
C ILE A 21 14.64 -0.82 0.54
N TYR A 22 15.62 -1.48 1.15
CA TYR A 22 16.93 -1.76 0.55
C TYR A 22 17.11 -3.27 0.44
N CYS A 23 17.24 -3.77 -0.79
CA CYS A 23 17.42 -5.19 -1.10
C CYS A 23 18.61 -5.46 -2.04
N GLY A 24 19.46 -4.45 -2.29
CA GLY A 24 20.66 -4.56 -3.12
C GLY A 24 20.39 -4.50 -4.63
N VAL A 25 19.28 -3.90 -5.07
CA VAL A 25 18.98 -3.73 -6.50
C VAL A 25 19.42 -2.37 -7.01
N ASP A 26 19.85 -2.31 -8.27
CA ASP A 26 20.32 -1.07 -8.89
C ASP A 26 19.25 0.04 -8.84
N GLY A 27 19.64 1.21 -8.34
CA GLY A 27 18.79 2.41 -8.28
C GLY A 27 17.96 2.54 -7.01
N GLU A 28 17.95 1.55 -6.10
CA GLU A 28 17.15 1.58 -4.86
C GLU A 28 17.50 2.75 -3.92
N GLU A 29 18.72 3.31 -4.01
CA GLU A 29 19.11 4.50 -3.26
C GLU A 29 18.28 5.74 -3.64
N ASN A 30 17.67 5.73 -4.82
CA ASN A 30 16.76 6.77 -5.31
C ASN A 30 15.29 6.45 -5.01
N ALA A 31 14.97 5.36 -4.31
CA ALA A 31 13.61 5.04 -3.91
C ALA A 31 13.15 5.97 -2.77
N ALA A 32 11.88 6.36 -2.84
CA ALA A 32 11.13 6.92 -1.74
C ALA A 32 10.53 5.79 -0.87
N LEU A 33 9.70 6.14 0.11
CA LEU A 33 9.01 5.14 0.92
C LEU A 33 8.07 4.30 0.05
N CYS A 34 8.01 3.00 0.34
CA CYS A 34 7.05 2.09 -0.27
C CYS A 34 5.67 2.39 0.32
N SER A 35 4.95 3.33 -0.27
CA SER A 35 3.69 3.86 0.26
C SER A 35 2.62 3.92 -0.84
N GLY A 36 1.42 3.46 -0.52
CA GLY A 36 0.28 3.39 -1.42
C GLY A 36 -1.01 3.08 -0.66
N THR A 37 -2.16 3.16 -1.34
CA THR A 37 -3.44 2.71 -0.80
C THR A 37 -3.99 1.60 -1.68
N GLU A 38 -4.40 0.50 -1.07
CA GLU A 38 -5.02 -0.65 -1.73
C GLU A 38 -6.55 -0.47 -1.83
N ASN A 39 -7.12 0.27 -0.88
CA ASN A 39 -8.56 0.41 -0.73
C ASN A 39 -9.06 1.59 -1.55
N CYS A 40 -10.07 1.31 -2.37
CA CYS A 40 -10.81 2.31 -3.13
C CYS A 40 -12.26 2.39 -2.63
N TRP A 41 -12.85 3.58 -2.68
CA TRP A 41 -14.28 3.71 -2.52
C TRP A 41 -15.00 3.21 -3.77
N ALA A 42 -16.03 2.39 -3.57
CA ALA A 42 -16.90 1.90 -4.62
C ALA A 42 -18.35 2.12 -4.24
N ILE A 43 -19.17 2.53 -5.21
CA ILE A 43 -20.61 2.73 -5.03
C ILE A 43 -21.32 1.53 -5.63
N ASN A 44 -22.22 0.92 -4.85
CA ASN A 44 -22.97 -0.25 -5.29
C ASN A 44 -24.00 0.15 -6.37
N SER A 45 -23.73 -0.23 -7.62
CA SER A 45 -24.61 0.06 -8.76
C SER A 45 -25.96 -0.65 -8.72
N LYS A 46 -26.20 -1.52 -7.73
CA LYS A 46 -27.48 -2.24 -7.53
C LYS A 46 -28.36 -1.62 -6.44
N ALA A 47 -27.89 -0.57 -5.76
CA ALA A 47 -28.69 0.16 -4.79
C ALA A 47 -29.77 1.02 -5.49
N SER A 48 -30.69 1.61 -4.71
CA SER A 48 -31.66 2.55 -5.27
C SER A 48 -30.96 3.81 -5.80
N GLU A 49 -31.59 4.53 -6.72
CA GLU A 49 -31.05 5.81 -7.22
C GLU A 49 -30.83 6.82 -6.10
N GLU A 50 -31.74 6.86 -5.12
CA GLU A 50 -31.64 7.70 -3.92
C GLU A 50 -30.40 7.34 -3.09
N ASP A 51 -30.17 6.04 -2.83
CA ASP A 51 -29.02 5.59 -2.04
C ASP A 51 -27.69 5.80 -2.76
N ILE A 52 -27.67 5.65 -4.08
CA ILE A 52 -26.49 5.95 -4.91
C ILE A 52 -26.14 7.42 -4.80
N GLN A 53 -27.13 8.31 -4.94
CA GLN A 53 -26.92 9.76 -4.82
C GLN A 53 -26.48 10.13 -3.40
N ALA A 54 -27.13 9.59 -2.37
CA ALA A 54 -26.74 9.83 -0.98
C ALA A 54 -25.31 9.36 -0.69
N SER A 55 -24.89 8.23 -1.25
CA SER A 55 -23.52 7.73 -1.14
C SER A 55 -22.52 8.68 -1.81
N MET A 56 -22.83 9.17 -3.02
CA MET A 56 -22.00 10.16 -3.70
C MET A 56 -21.87 11.44 -2.90
N ASP A 57 -23.00 11.98 -2.42
CA ASP A 57 -23.04 13.23 -1.65
C ASP A 57 -22.23 13.10 -0.36
N PHE A 58 -22.35 11.96 0.35
CA PHE A 58 -21.56 11.68 1.54
C PHE A 58 -20.05 11.62 1.25
N LEU A 59 -19.63 10.89 0.21
CA LEU A 59 -18.20 10.76 -0.12
C LEU A 59 -17.60 12.10 -0.57
N VAL A 60 -18.36 12.92 -1.32
CA VAL A 60 -17.93 14.27 -1.69
C VAL A 60 -17.85 15.17 -0.45
N TRP A 61 -18.87 15.18 0.40
CA TRP A 61 -18.87 15.95 1.64
C TRP A 61 -17.66 15.58 2.52
N LEU A 62 -17.40 14.29 2.72
CA LEU A 62 -16.33 13.78 3.56
C LEU A 62 -14.94 14.32 3.18
N VAL A 63 -14.72 14.62 1.90
CA VAL A 63 -13.41 15.06 1.37
C VAL A 63 -13.38 16.54 0.99
N THR A 64 -14.50 17.25 1.10
CA THR A 64 -14.60 18.68 0.74
C THR A 64 -15.00 19.58 1.89
N ASP A 65 -15.71 19.04 2.89
CA ASP A 65 -16.02 19.75 4.13
C ASP A 65 -14.77 19.83 5.03
N PRO A 66 -14.38 21.02 5.52
CA PRO A 66 -13.15 21.19 6.30
C PRO A 66 -13.13 20.37 7.59
N ASP A 67 -14.25 20.30 8.31
CA ASP A 67 -14.30 19.61 9.60
C ASP A 67 -14.32 18.09 9.38
N ALA A 68 -15.13 17.61 8.43
CA ALA A 68 -15.20 16.20 8.09
C ALA A 68 -13.87 15.66 7.56
N SER A 69 -13.24 16.39 6.64
CA SER A 69 -11.96 15.98 6.06
C SER A 69 -10.81 16.05 7.07
N ALA A 70 -10.84 16.97 8.03
CA ALA A 70 -9.86 17.02 9.13
C ALA A 70 -9.95 15.78 10.02
N VAL A 71 -11.16 15.42 10.47
CA VAL A 71 -11.38 14.18 11.23
C VAL A 71 -10.95 12.97 10.42
N TYR A 72 -11.26 12.94 9.12
CA TYR A 72 -10.92 11.80 8.28
C TYR A 72 -9.40 11.62 8.13
N VAL A 73 -8.66 12.71 7.91
CA VAL A 73 -7.19 12.72 7.85
C VAL A 73 -6.58 12.34 9.19
N GLU A 74 -7.11 12.83 10.31
CA GLU A 74 -6.63 12.48 11.65
C GLU A 74 -6.73 10.97 11.92
N GLN A 75 -7.85 10.35 11.54
CA GLN A 75 -8.10 8.92 11.79
C GLN A 75 -7.26 8.00 10.89
N LEU A 76 -7.07 8.35 9.62
CA LEU A 76 -6.40 7.50 8.64
C LEU A 76 -4.95 7.89 8.32
N GLY A 77 -4.49 9.05 8.76
CA GLY A 77 -3.19 9.61 8.42
C GLY A 77 -3.25 10.42 7.12
N ALA A 78 -3.46 9.80 5.96
CA ALA A 78 -3.47 10.48 4.67
C ALA A 78 -4.71 10.13 3.85
N VAL A 79 -5.25 11.14 3.17
CA VAL A 79 -6.36 10.98 2.23
C VAL A 79 -6.00 11.73 0.93
N PRO A 80 -5.93 11.04 -0.23
CA PRO A 80 -5.37 11.62 -1.47
C PRO A 80 -6.37 12.49 -2.24
N PHE A 81 -7.10 13.40 -1.56
CA PHE A 81 -8.00 14.37 -2.19
C PHE A 81 -7.50 15.81 -1.96
N LYS A 82 -7.68 16.67 -2.95
CA LYS A 82 -7.10 18.03 -2.99
C LYS A 82 -7.56 18.95 -1.85
N ASN A 83 -8.75 18.73 -1.32
CA ASN A 83 -9.35 19.58 -0.30
C ASN A 83 -9.13 19.06 1.13
N CYS A 84 -8.52 17.88 1.29
CA CYS A 84 -8.15 17.37 2.59
C CYS A 84 -6.95 18.16 3.16
N PRO A 85 -6.88 18.39 4.47
CA PRO A 85 -5.73 19.04 5.09
C PRO A 85 -4.47 18.16 4.99
N ALA A 86 -3.32 18.78 5.22
CA ALA A 86 -2.06 18.05 5.33
C ALA A 86 -2.10 17.06 6.50
N SER A 87 -1.48 15.91 6.30
CA SER A 87 -1.37 14.89 7.35
C SER A 87 -0.48 15.37 8.51
N PRO A 88 -0.89 15.19 9.78
CA PRO A 88 -0.01 15.36 10.93
C PRO A 88 0.91 14.14 11.16
N ASN A 89 0.72 13.04 10.40
CA ASN A 89 1.49 11.82 10.58
C ASN A 89 2.88 11.96 9.95
N LYS A 90 3.92 11.91 10.80
CA LYS A 90 5.32 12.04 10.40
C LYS A 90 5.72 11.11 9.25
N PHE A 91 5.25 9.85 9.23
CA PHE A 91 5.64 8.88 8.19
C PHE A 91 5.13 9.30 6.81
N ILE A 92 3.95 9.92 6.75
CA ILE A 92 3.39 10.47 5.50
C ILE A 92 4.15 11.73 5.07
N VAL A 93 4.46 12.61 6.02
CA VAL A 93 5.23 13.84 5.76
C VAL A 93 6.62 13.49 5.20
N ASP A 94 7.33 12.56 5.84
CA ASP A 94 8.65 12.10 5.41
C ASP A 94 8.59 11.46 4.01
N GLY A 95 7.55 10.67 3.72
CA GLY A 95 7.33 10.09 2.39
C GLY A 95 7.12 11.15 1.30
N ASN A 96 6.31 12.17 1.58
CA ASN A 96 6.09 13.29 0.66
C ASN A 96 7.36 14.12 0.45
N ASN A 97 8.18 14.30 1.49
CA ASN A 97 9.46 15.01 1.38
C ASN A 97 10.41 14.28 0.43
N LEU A 98 10.57 12.96 0.56
CA LEU A 98 11.40 12.16 -0.32
C LEU A 98 10.95 12.28 -1.79
N LEU A 99 9.63 12.27 -2.05
CA LEU A 99 9.10 12.50 -3.40
C LEU A 99 9.41 13.91 -3.92
N SER A 100 9.31 14.94 -3.06
CA SER A 100 9.64 16.32 -3.42
C SER A 100 11.12 16.54 -3.72
N GLU A 101 12.00 15.71 -3.13
CA GLU A 101 13.44 15.66 -3.40
C GLU A 101 13.77 14.96 -4.73
N GLY A 102 12.78 14.40 -5.44
CA GLY A 102 12.95 13.74 -6.72
C GLY A 102 13.20 12.24 -6.65
N LYS A 103 13.07 11.61 -5.47
CA LYS A 103 13.07 10.15 -5.34
C LYS A 103 11.81 9.56 -5.97
N TYR A 104 11.89 8.31 -6.45
CA TYR A 104 10.77 7.66 -7.11
C TYR A 104 9.89 6.88 -6.13
N ALA A 105 8.58 6.91 -6.34
CA ALA A 105 7.66 6.05 -5.60
C ALA A 105 7.82 4.58 -6.07
N VAL A 106 7.98 3.66 -5.12
CA VAL A 106 7.93 2.22 -5.43
C VAL A 106 6.48 1.84 -5.75
N THR A 107 6.19 1.55 -7.02
CA THR A 107 4.84 1.25 -7.48
C THR A 107 4.37 -0.13 -7.01
N TRP A 108 3.09 -0.23 -6.65
CA TRP A 108 2.46 -1.49 -6.26
C TRP A 108 1.68 -2.09 -7.41
N ALA A 109 1.85 -3.40 -7.65
CA ALA A 109 1.16 -4.13 -8.70
C ALA A 109 0.07 -5.08 -8.15
N PHE A 110 -0.37 -4.91 -6.90
CA PHE A 110 -1.31 -5.84 -6.24
C PHE A 110 -2.61 -6.05 -7.01
N ASN A 111 -3.14 -5.00 -7.64
CA ASN A 111 -4.37 -5.09 -8.45
C ASN A 111 -4.21 -5.93 -9.72
N TYR A 112 -2.98 -6.28 -10.09
CA TYR A 112 -2.65 -7.07 -11.27
C TYR A 112 -2.23 -8.50 -10.94
N THR A 113 -2.17 -8.88 -9.66
CA THR A 113 -1.81 -10.24 -9.27
C THR A 113 -2.83 -11.23 -9.83
N PRO A 114 -2.43 -12.19 -10.69
CA PRO A 114 -3.33 -13.20 -11.20
C PRO A 114 -3.67 -14.20 -10.11
N ASN A 115 -4.95 -14.64 -10.07
CA ASN A 115 -5.48 -15.60 -9.10
C ASN A 115 -4.80 -15.53 -7.72
N VAL A 116 -5.05 -14.40 -7.04
CA VAL A 116 -4.25 -13.93 -5.90
C VAL A 116 -4.00 -14.98 -4.83
N ASP A 117 -4.99 -15.83 -4.53
CA ASP A 117 -4.89 -16.84 -3.48
C ASP A 117 -3.94 -17.98 -3.90
N SER A 118 -4.12 -18.53 -5.10
CA SER A 118 -3.28 -19.61 -5.61
C SER A 118 -1.83 -19.16 -5.81
N TRP A 119 -1.64 -18.02 -6.49
CA TRP A 119 -0.29 -17.50 -6.75
C TRP A 119 0.47 -17.25 -5.44
N ARG A 120 -0.14 -16.52 -4.48
CA ARG A 120 0.51 -16.21 -3.19
C ARG A 120 0.81 -17.47 -2.38
N ALA A 121 -0.08 -18.47 -2.37
CA ALA A 121 0.14 -19.70 -1.62
C ALA A 121 1.43 -20.43 -2.05
N THR A 122 1.72 -20.46 -3.35
CA THR A 122 2.94 -21.08 -3.89
C THR A 122 4.19 -20.27 -3.51
N VAL A 123 4.15 -18.95 -3.65
CA VAL A 123 5.26 -18.05 -3.27
C VAL A 123 5.56 -18.15 -1.78
N VAL A 124 4.52 -18.15 -0.92
CA VAL A 124 4.67 -18.29 0.54
C VAL A 124 5.31 -19.63 0.91
N THR A 125 4.89 -20.72 0.26
CA THR A 125 5.45 -22.05 0.51
C THR A 125 6.94 -22.10 0.14
N ALA A 126 7.32 -21.55 -1.02
CA ALA A 126 8.71 -21.48 -1.45
C ALA A 126 9.56 -20.59 -0.52
N LEU A 127 9.03 -19.43 -0.11
CA LEU A 127 9.69 -18.52 0.84
C LEU A 127 9.88 -19.17 2.22
N ALA A 128 8.91 -19.95 2.70
CA ALA A 128 9.04 -20.69 3.96
C ALA A 128 10.15 -21.75 3.87
N ALA A 129 10.25 -22.47 2.75
CA ALA A 129 11.32 -23.44 2.53
C ALA A 129 12.70 -22.75 2.49
N TYR A 130 12.84 -21.65 1.76
CA TYR A 130 14.09 -20.87 1.72
C TYR A 130 14.45 -20.27 3.09
N SER A 131 13.46 -19.82 3.86
CA SER A 131 13.69 -19.27 5.20
C SER A 131 14.17 -20.35 6.18
N ALA A 132 13.74 -21.60 6.00
CA ALA A 132 14.19 -22.73 6.80
C ALA A 132 15.58 -23.24 6.38
N ASP A 133 15.93 -23.12 5.11
CA ASP A 133 17.24 -23.51 4.55
C ASP A 133 17.64 -22.58 3.38
N GLN A 134 18.55 -21.66 3.66
CA GLN A 134 19.00 -20.63 2.73
C GLN A 134 20.05 -21.19 1.75
N SER A 135 19.58 -21.98 0.78
CA SER A 135 20.38 -22.53 -0.30
C SER A 135 19.99 -21.95 -1.66
N ASP A 136 20.92 -21.94 -2.61
CA ASP A 136 20.65 -21.51 -4.00
C ASP A 136 19.49 -22.31 -4.61
N ALA A 137 19.38 -23.60 -4.28
CA ALA A 137 18.30 -24.46 -4.77
C ALA A 137 16.92 -24.02 -4.24
N ASN A 138 16.81 -23.63 -2.96
CA ASN A 138 15.56 -23.12 -2.41
C ASN A 138 15.27 -21.70 -2.90
N TRP A 139 16.29 -20.87 -3.12
CA TRP A 139 16.12 -19.57 -3.75
C TRP A 139 15.57 -19.68 -5.18
N GLN A 140 16.09 -20.61 -5.98
CA GLN A 140 15.55 -20.86 -7.33
C GLN A 140 14.08 -21.30 -7.30
N GLN A 141 13.64 -22.02 -6.25
CA GLN A 141 12.22 -22.33 -6.07
C GLN A 141 11.38 -21.08 -5.78
N VAL A 142 11.90 -20.12 -5.00
CA VAL A 142 11.23 -18.82 -4.79
C VAL A 142 11.10 -18.07 -6.12
N VAL A 143 12.19 -18.01 -6.90
CA VAL A 143 12.20 -17.34 -8.21
C VAL A 143 11.19 -17.98 -9.16
N SER A 144 11.18 -19.32 -9.28
CA SER A 144 10.24 -20.04 -10.15
C SER A 144 8.78 -19.89 -9.69
N ALA A 145 8.51 -20.03 -8.38
CA ALA A 145 7.17 -19.80 -7.84
C ALA A 145 6.67 -18.37 -8.12
N PHE A 146 7.56 -17.39 -8.07
CA PHE A 146 7.20 -16.00 -8.37
C PHE A 146 6.97 -15.78 -9.88
N VAL A 147 7.96 -16.12 -10.72
CA VAL A 147 7.95 -15.79 -12.17
C VAL A 147 7.04 -16.75 -12.95
N ASP A 148 7.30 -18.05 -12.86
CA ASP A 148 6.55 -19.06 -13.61
C ASP A 148 5.14 -19.21 -13.04
N GLY A 149 5.01 -19.17 -11.71
CA GLY A 149 3.71 -19.19 -11.05
C GLY A 149 2.83 -18.01 -11.49
N TRP A 150 3.40 -16.82 -11.69
CA TRP A 150 2.63 -15.68 -12.19
C TRP A 150 2.11 -15.94 -13.60
N ALA A 151 2.97 -16.43 -14.50
CA ALA A 151 2.58 -16.74 -15.88
C ALA A 151 1.47 -17.79 -15.93
N ILE A 152 1.60 -18.87 -15.13
CA ILE A 152 0.60 -19.94 -15.04
C ILE A 152 -0.76 -19.38 -14.59
N GLU A 153 -0.79 -18.63 -13.49
CA GLU A 153 -2.05 -18.12 -12.94
C GLU A 153 -2.66 -17.04 -13.83
N TYR A 154 -1.84 -16.28 -14.56
CA TYR A 154 -2.34 -15.32 -15.56
C TYR A 154 -3.08 -16.02 -16.70
N ASP A 155 -2.50 -17.09 -17.24
CA ASP A 155 -3.11 -17.90 -18.29
C ASP A 155 -4.41 -18.58 -17.81
N VAL A 156 -4.47 -19.03 -16.55
CA VAL A 156 -5.70 -19.61 -15.97
C VAL A 156 -6.87 -18.62 -15.96
N VAL A 157 -6.59 -17.33 -15.70
CA VAL A 157 -7.63 -16.29 -15.60
C VAL A 157 -7.96 -15.64 -16.94
N ASN A 158 -7.00 -15.57 -17.88
CA ASN A 158 -7.12 -14.76 -19.10
C ASN A 158 -6.89 -15.52 -20.42
N GLY A 159 -6.44 -16.77 -20.39
CA GLY A 159 -6.12 -17.59 -21.56
C GLY A 159 -7.26 -18.49 -22.06
#